data_AF-A0AAU3NMD8-F1
#
_entry.id   AF-A0AAU3NMD8-F1
#
_cell.length_a   1.000
_cell.length_b   1.000
_cell.length_c   1.000
_cell.angle_alpha   90.00
_cell.angle_beta   90.00
_cell.angle_gamma   90.00
#
_symmetry.space_group_name_H-M   'P 1'
#
loop_
_entity.id
_entity.type
_entity.pdbx_description
1 polymer ?
#
loop_
_entity_poly.entity_id
_entity_poly.type
_entity_poly.pdbx_seq_one_letter_code
_entity_poly.pdbx_strand_id
1 'polypeptide(L)' 'MTPTWRDAESVELRVGYAIEDAAGALVRQVDDVRVAIEGGFALISVPGLKTVQVVSAPAVHRIVYRPQDDAA' A
#
# COMPACT_ATOMS: atom_id res chain seq x y z
N MET A 1 -10.89 15.44 1.29
CA MET A 1 -11.37 14.27 2.05
C MET A 1 -10.19 13.74 2.85
N THR A 2 -10.41 13.18 4.03
CA THR A 2 -9.33 12.55 4.82
C THR A 2 -9.21 11.09 4.37
N PRO A 3 -8.01 10.58 4.02
CA PRO A 3 -7.86 9.21 3.56
C PRO A 3 -8.25 8.24 4.67
N THR A 4 -9.07 7.24 4.34
CA THR A 4 -9.38 6.13 5.25
C THR A 4 -8.27 5.09 5.13
N TRP A 5 -7.32 5.15 6.06
CA TRP A 5 -6.19 4.24 6.11
C TRP A 5 -6.56 2.90 6.73
N ARG A 6 -6.09 1.81 6.13
CA ARG A 6 -6.23 0.43 6.63
C ARG A 6 -4.88 -0.26 6.60
N ASP A 7 -4.61 -1.09 7.59
CA ASP A 7 -3.39 -1.89 7.62
C ASP A 7 -3.53 -3.07 6.66
N ALA A 8 -2.49 -3.30 5.87
CA ALA A 8 -2.39 -4.37 4.89
C ALA A 8 -1.22 -5.27 5.23
N GLU A 9 -1.47 -6.58 5.13
CA GLU A 9 -0.43 -7.59 5.18
C GLU A 9 0.49 -7.46 3.97
N SER A 10 -0.06 -7.23 2.78
CA SER A 10 0.73 -7.03 1.56
C SER A 10 0.01 -6.20 0.50
N VAL A 11 0.82 -5.53 -0.33
CA VAL A 11 0.41 -4.93 -1.60
C VAL A 11 1.28 -5.49 -2.70
N GLU A 12 0.65 -6.07 -3.72
CA GLU A 12 1.31 -6.63 -4.89
C GLU A 12 0.96 -5.79 -6.13
N LEU A 13 1.98 -5.38 -6.88
CA LEU A 13 1.85 -4.60 -8.11
C LEU A 13 1.98 -5.49 -9.34
N ARG A 14 1.30 -5.08 -10.42
CA ARG A 14 1.40 -5.71 -11.73
C ARG A 14 2.84 -5.62 -12.28
N VAL A 15 3.16 -6.53 -13.19
CA VAL A 15 4.43 -6.52 -13.94
C VAL A 15 4.65 -5.13 -14.56
N GLY A 16 5.86 -4.58 -14.39
CA GLY A 16 6.26 -3.27 -14.92
C GLY A 16 6.07 -2.10 -13.95
N TYR A 17 5.49 -2.33 -12.78
CA TYR A 17 5.35 -1.33 -11.72
C TYR A 17 6.19 -1.71 -10.50
N ALA A 18 6.67 -0.72 -9.76
CA ALA A 18 7.43 -0.91 -8.53
C ALA A 18 7.20 0.26 -7.56
N ILE A 19 7.44 0.00 -6.29
CA ILE A 19 7.48 0.97 -5.19
C ILE A 19 8.70 0.69 -4.33
N GLU A 20 9.14 1.67 -3.56
CA GLU A 20 10.25 1.51 -2.61
C GLU A 20 9.80 0.75 -1.37
N ASP A 21 10.60 -0.20 -0.91
CA ASP A 21 10.47 -0.81 0.42
C ASP A 21 11.19 0.01 1.51
N ALA A 22 11.17 -0.46 2.75
CA ALA A 22 11.83 0.21 3.88
C ALA A 22 13.36 0.28 3.76
N ALA A 23 13.98 -0.54 2.91
CA ALA A 23 15.41 -0.50 2.61
C ALA A 23 15.73 0.44 1.43
N GLY A 24 14.72 1.06 0.82
CA GLY A 24 14.84 1.91 -0.37
C GLY A 24 15.01 1.13 -1.67
N ALA A 25 14.76 -0.19 -1.67
CA ALA A 25 14.81 -1.00 -2.88
C ALA A 25 13.47 -0.94 -3.62
N LEU A 26 13.53 -0.90 -4.96
CA LEU A 26 12.33 -0.97 -5.79
C LEU A 26 11.82 -2.41 -5.87
N VAL A 27 10.63 -2.64 -5.33
CA VAL A 27 9.99 -3.94 -5.22
C VAL A 27 8.60 -3.92 -5.86
N ARG A 28 8.14 -5.10 -6.29
CA ARG A 28 6.78 -5.31 -6.80
C ARG A 28 5.78 -5.68 -5.72
N GLN A 29 6.26 -6.18 -4.60
CA GLN A 29 5.46 -6.50 -3.43
C GLN A 29 6.10 -5.84 -2.23
N VAL A 30 5.27 -5.23 -1.39
CA VAL A 30 5.66 -4.73 -0.09
C VAL A 30 4.71 -5.30 0.95
N ASP A 31 5.26 -5.64 2.10
CA ASP A 31 4.52 -6.23 3.21
C ASP A 31 4.39 -5.22 4.36
N ASP A 32 3.42 -5.45 5.24
CA ASP A 32 3.23 -4.70 6.49
C ASP A 32 3.08 -3.19 6.28
N VAL A 33 2.19 -2.79 5.36
CA VAL A 33 1.97 -1.39 4.96
C VAL A 33 0.62 -0.86 5.37
N ARG A 34 0.44 0.46 5.30
CA ARG A 34 -0.88 1.09 5.40
C ARG A 34 -1.33 1.55 4.03
N VAL A 35 -2.59 1.30 3.71
CA VAL A 35 -3.18 1.62 2.41
C VAL A 35 -4.40 2.51 2.58
N ALA A 36 -4.54 3.51 1.72
CA ALA A 36 -5.79 4.21 1.46
C ALA A 36 -6.08 4.22 -0.04
N ILE A 37 -7.35 4.21 -0.43
CA ILE A 37 -7.78 4.30 -1.84
C ILE A 37 -8.51 5.62 -2.05
N GLU A 38 -8.03 6.45 -2.97
CA GLU A 38 -8.62 7.75 -3.28
C GLU A 38 -8.67 7.98 -4.79
N GLY A 39 -9.85 8.25 -5.35
CA GLY A 39 -9.97 8.70 -6.75
C GLY A 39 -9.36 7.79 -7.80
N GLY A 40 -9.29 6.47 -7.54
CA GLY A 40 -8.64 5.51 -8.45
C GLY A 40 -7.12 5.37 -8.26
N PHE A 41 -6.57 5.89 -7.16
CA PHE A 41 -5.19 5.71 -6.74
C PHE A 41 -5.13 4.91 -5.43
N ALA A 42 -4.09 4.10 -5.29
CA ALA A 42 -3.69 3.50 -4.02
C ALA A 42 -2.54 4.32 -3.42
N LEU A 43 -2.78 4.85 -2.23
CA LEU A 43 -1.79 5.49 -1.39
C LEU A 43 -1.20 4.41 -0.49
N ILE A 44 0.11 4.25 -0.51
CA ILE A 44 0.84 3.21 0.20
C ILE A 44 1.84 3.88 1.13
N SER A 45 1.67 3.69 2.43
CA SER A 45 2.61 4.11 3.46
C SER A 45 3.38 2.90 3.95
N VAL A 46 4.68 2.90 3.67
CA VAL A 46 5.62 1.87 4.10
C VAL A 46 6.27 2.31 5.41
N PRO A 47 6.17 1.53 6.51
CA PRO A 47 6.86 1.86 7.75
C PRO A 47 8.36 2.07 7.53
N GLY A 48 8.91 3.14 8.10
CA GLY A 48 10.31 3.53 7.94
C GLY A 48 10.56 4.54 6.81
N LEU A 49 9.66 4.64 5.83
CA LEU A 49 9.69 5.74 4.85
C LEU A 49 8.97 6.97 5.38
N LYS A 50 9.50 8.16 5.06
CA LYS A 50 8.88 9.45 5.42
C LYS A 50 7.85 9.91 4.40
N THR A 51 7.67 9.17 3.33
CA THR A 51 6.84 9.52 2.18
C THR A 51 5.71 8.51 2.00
N VAL A 52 4.57 8.99 1.49
CA VAL A 52 3.50 8.15 0.96
C VAL A 52 3.75 7.97 -0.53
N GLN A 53 3.78 6.73 -0.99
CA GLN A 53 3.91 6.41 -2.41
C GLN A 53 2.51 6.26 -3.00
N VAL A 54 2.30 6.80 -4.20
CA VAL A 54 1.00 6.80 -4.86
C VAL A 54 1.11 6.04 -6.16
N VAL A 55 0.26 5.03 -6.34
CA VAL A 55 0.16 4.28 -7.58
C VAL A 55 -1.26 4.33 -8.11
N SER A 56 -1.40 4.29 -9.44
CA SER A 56 -2.70 4.08 -10.07
C SER A 56 -3.28 2.74 -9.60
N ALA A 57 -4.54 2.70 -9.14
CA ALA A 57 -5.16 1.46 -8.68
C ALA A 57 -5.13 0.33 -9.74
N PRO A 58 -5.29 0.62 -11.06
CA PRO A 58 -5.02 -0.37 -12.12
C PRO A 58 -3.65 -1.04 -12.10
N ALA A 59 -2.61 -0.37 -11.57
CA ALA A 59 -1.27 -0.93 -11.42
C ALA A 59 -1.17 -1.91 -10.24
N VAL A 60 -2.13 -1.89 -9.31
CA VAL A 60 -2.22 -2.85 -8.22
C VAL A 60 -2.77 -4.17 -8.75
N HIS A 61 -2.08 -5.26 -8.45
CA HIS A 61 -2.55 -6.62 -8.70
C HIS A 61 -3.48 -7.08 -7.57
N ARG A 62 -3.04 -6.93 -6.31
CA ARG A 62 -3.77 -7.39 -5.12
C ARG A 62 -3.36 -6.60 -3.88
N ILE A 63 -4.31 -6.39 -2.98
CA ILE A 63 -4.07 -5.90 -1.61
C ILE A 63 -4.68 -6.91 -0.65
N VAL A 64 -3.89 -7.37 0.31
CA VAL A 64 -4.36 -8.23 1.40
C VAL A 64 -4.42 -7.37 2.65
N TYR A 65 -5.64 -7.02 3.07
CA TYR A 65 -5.84 -6.27 4.32
C TYR A 65 -5.67 -7.19 5.51
N ARG A 66 -5.08 -6.67 6.59
CA ARG A 66 -5.17 -7.37 7.88
C ARG A 66 -6.62 -7.32 8.38
N PRO A 67 -7.06 -8.34 9.15
CA PRO A 67 -8.31 -8.25 9.88
C PRO A 67 -8.30 -6.95 10.68
N GLN A 68 -9.37 -6.17 10.54
CA GLN A 68 -9.57 -5.04 11.42
C GLN A 68 -10.13 -5.66 12.70
N ASP A 69 -9.34 -5.65 13.78
CA ASP A 69 -9.86 -6.02 15.10
C ASP A 69 -10.90 -4.97 15.46
N ASP A 70 -12.15 -5.23 15.11
CA ASP A 70 -13.29 -4.51 15.64
C ASP A 70 -13.33 -4.86 17.13
N ALA A 71 -12.68 -4.02 17.94
CA ALA A 71 -12.84 -4.07 19.39
C ALA A 71 -14.34 -3.91 19.69
N ALA A 72 -14.92 -5.00 20.22
CA ALA A 72 -16.29 -5.08 20.71
C ALA A 72 -16.55 -4.12 21.88
#